data_AF-A0A7W7HJJ6-F1
#
_entry.id   AF-A0A7W7HJJ6-F1
#
_cell.length_a   1.000
_cell.length_b   1.000
_cell.length_c   1.000
_cell.angle_alpha   90.00
_cell.angle_beta   90.00
_cell.angle_gamma   90.00
#
_symmetry.space_group_name_H-M   'P 1'
#
loop_
_entity.id
_entity.type
_entity.pdbx_description
1 polymer ?
#
loop_
_entity_poly.entity_id
_entity_poly.type
_entity_poly.pdbx_seq_one_letter_code
_entity_poly.pdbx_strand_id
1 'polypeptide(L)'
;MNPRRLGSVLLVAVLTVASFALSPLSPVSPASAAATLTQVGSFGSNPGALRMYFYVPTGLPAGRPLVVALHGCTQSAQDYYSHSGWPKYADLYRAAVVFPNRPRRTTRCRHHRSARERHRTA
;
A
#
# COMPACT_ATOMS: atom_id res chain seq x y z
N MET A 1 -17.07 -34.64 65.47
CA MET A 1 -16.93 -34.27 64.04
C MET A 1 -17.94 -33.16 63.73
N ASN A 2 -17.49 -31.95 63.38
CA ASN A 2 -18.36 -30.76 63.36
C ASN A 2 -18.86 -30.47 61.92
N PRO A 3 -20.18 -30.47 61.64
CA PRO A 3 -20.75 -30.42 60.28
C PRO A 3 -20.69 -29.05 59.60
N ARG A 4 -20.03 -28.06 60.22
CA ARG A 4 -20.03 -26.65 59.79
C ARG A 4 -19.02 -26.31 58.68
N ARG A 5 -18.18 -27.25 58.23
CA ARG A 5 -17.15 -27.00 57.19
C ARG A 5 -17.59 -27.32 55.76
N LEU A 6 -18.79 -27.88 55.55
CA LEU A 6 -19.30 -28.18 54.20
C LEU A 6 -19.99 -26.98 53.51
N GLY A 7 -20.46 -25.99 54.27
CA GLY A 7 -21.25 -24.87 53.71
C GLY A 7 -20.43 -23.82 52.96
N SER A 8 -19.13 -23.69 53.23
CA SER A 8 -18.33 -22.57 52.70
C SER A 8 -17.59 -22.90 51.40
N VAL A 9 -17.46 -24.19 51.05
CA VAL A 9 -16.74 -24.60 49.83
C VAL A 9 -17.65 -24.54 48.60
N LEU A 10 -18.98 -24.58 48.77
CA LEU A 10 -19.93 -24.55 47.66
C LEU A 10 -20.28 -23.15 47.14
N LEU A 11 -19.89 -22.06 47.82
CA LEU A 11 -20.27 -20.69 47.42
C LEU A 11 -19.19 -19.95 46.60
N VAL A 12 -17.99 -20.49 46.45
CA VAL A 12 -16.92 -19.80 45.66
C VAL A 12 -16.75 -20.40 44.26
N ALA A 13 -17.17 -21.63 44.03
CA ALA A 13 -16.94 -22.30 42.74
C ALA A 13 -17.93 -21.93 41.61
N VAL A 14 -19.01 -21.20 41.89
CA VAL A 14 -20.03 -20.84 40.88
C VAL A 14 -19.82 -19.44 40.28
N LEU A 15 -18.96 -18.61 40.88
CA LEU A 15 -18.84 -17.18 40.50
C LEU A 15 -17.64 -16.81 39.61
N THR A 16 -16.75 -17.74 39.23
CA THR A 16 -15.60 -17.44 38.35
C THR A 16 -15.74 -17.92 36.91
N VAL A 17 -16.87 -18.50 36.51
CA VAL A 17 -17.13 -18.90 35.11
C VAL A 17 -18.01 -17.89 34.36
N ALA A 18 -18.50 -16.85 35.04
CA ALA A 18 -19.44 -15.87 34.46
C ALA A 18 -18.79 -14.63 33.82
N SER A 19 -17.45 -14.56 33.72
CA SER A 19 -16.77 -13.34 33.26
C SER A 19 -16.21 -13.41 31.83
N PHE A 20 -16.36 -14.53 31.12
CA PHE A 20 -15.83 -14.69 29.75
C PHE A 20 -16.84 -14.35 28.64
N ALA A 21 -17.95 -13.69 28.98
CA ALA A 21 -19.06 -13.48 28.05
C ALA A 21 -19.29 -12.01 27.66
N LEU A 22 -18.31 -11.12 27.89
CA LEU A 22 -18.43 -9.71 27.50
C LEU A 22 -17.19 -9.19 26.78
N SER A 23 -16.70 -9.94 25.78
CA SER A 23 -15.85 -9.34 24.76
C SER A 23 -16.74 -8.41 23.93
N PRO A 24 -16.54 -7.08 23.95
CA PRO A 24 -17.26 -6.22 23.02
C PRO A 24 -16.90 -6.68 21.61
N LEU A 25 -17.92 -6.90 20.77
CA LEU A 25 -17.70 -7.08 19.34
C LEU A 25 -17.00 -5.80 18.87
N SER A 26 -15.68 -5.88 18.67
CA SER A 26 -14.95 -4.82 17.98
C SER A 26 -15.67 -4.59 16.65
N PRO A 27 -16.08 -3.36 16.33
CA PRO A 27 -16.66 -3.09 15.03
C PRO A 27 -15.62 -3.54 14.00
N VAL A 28 -15.99 -4.54 13.19
CA VAL A 28 -15.24 -4.87 11.98
C VAL A 28 -15.26 -3.60 11.15
N SER A 29 -14.15 -2.85 11.20
CA SER A 29 -13.99 -1.71 10.33
C SER A 29 -14.10 -2.25 8.91
N PRO A 30 -14.96 -1.67 8.04
CA PRO A 30 -15.03 -2.11 6.66
C PRO A 30 -13.60 -2.07 6.12
N ALA A 31 -13.13 -3.19 5.59
CA ALA A 31 -11.84 -3.23 4.93
C ALA A 31 -11.86 -2.13 3.88
N SER A 32 -11.14 -1.04 4.14
CA SER A 32 -11.05 0.06 3.18
C SER A 32 -10.50 -0.54 1.92
N ALA A 33 -11.24 -0.39 0.80
CA ALA A 33 -10.79 -0.92 -0.48
C ALA A 33 -9.35 -0.47 -0.70
N ALA A 34 -8.45 -1.44 -0.93
CA ALA A 34 -7.06 -1.13 -1.18
C ALA A 34 -7.00 -0.23 -2.41
N ALA A 35 -6.23 0.85 -2.31
CA ALA A 35 -6.00 1.71 -3.48
C ALA A 35 -5.45 0.85 -4.62
N THR A 36 -5.85 1.18 -5.85
CA THR A 36 -5.44 0.44 -7.04
C THR A 36 -4.57 1.32 -7.93
N LEU A 37 -3.75 0.67 -8.76
CA LEU A 37 -2.97 1.38 -9.75
C LEU A 37 -3.89 2.03 -10.79
N THR A 38 -3.88 3.36 -10.86
CA THR A 38 -4.77 4.14 -11.72
C THR A 38 -3.96 4.90 -12.77
N GLN A 39 -4.44 4.97 -14.01
CA GLN A 39 -3.76 5.75 -15.06
C GLN A 39 -4.03 7.25 -14.88
N VAL A 40 -2.99 8.06 -15.02
CA VAL A 40 -3.11 9.52 -15.12
C VAL A 40 -3.55 9.89 -16.53
N GLY A 41 -4.62 10.67 -16.65
CA GLY A 41 -5.17 11.09 -17.94
C GLY A 41 -4.23 12.01 -18.74
N SER A 42 -3.81 13.13 -18.15
CA SER A 42 -2.87 14.09 -18.75
C SER A 42 -1.97 14.69 -17.67
N PHE A 43 -0.72 14.98 -18.05
CA PHE A 43 0.31 15.55 -17.16
C PHE A 43 1.17 16.61 -17.86
N GLY A 44 0.62 17.23 -18.91
CA GLY A 44 1.31 18.25 -19.71
C GLY A 44 2.03 17.69 -20.94
N SER A 45 3.00 18.46 -21.46
CA SER A 45 3.75 18.14 -22.67
C SER A 45 4.43 16.77 -22.59
N ASN A 46 4.08 15.88 -23.52
CA ASN A 46 4.53 14.49 -23.53
C ASN A 46 5.01 14.06 -24.92
N PRO A 47 6.12 14.63 -25.43
CA PRO A 47 6.67 14.27 -26.75
C PRO A 47 7.13 12.81 -26.82
N GLY A 48 7.38 12.19 -25.66
CA GLY A 48 7.74 10.77 -25.55
C GLY A 48 6.56 9.81 -25.57
N ALA A 49 5.32 10.31 -25.68
CA ALA A 49 4.08 9.53 -25.63
C ALA A 49 4.05 8.52 -24.45
N LEU A 50 4.57 8.95 -23.29
CA LEU A 50 4.62 8.13 -22.08
C LEU A 50 3.22 7.96 -21.49
N ARG A 51 2.98 6.82 -20.86
CA ARG A 51 1.84 6.65 -19.94
C ARG A 51 2.34 6.85 -18.52
N MET A 52 1.48 7.30 -17.62
CA MET A 52 1.79 7.42 -16.20
C MET A 52 0.67 6.80 -15.40
N TYR A 53 1.04 6.08 -14.36
CA TYR A 53 0.11 5.48 -13.41
C TYR A 53 0.45 5.94 -12.00
N PHE A 54 -0.50 5.92 -11.09
CA PHE A 54 -0.29 6.28 -9.70
C PHE A 54 -0.96 5.29 -8.75
N TYR A 55 -0.39 5.22 -7.56
CA TYR A 55 -0.96 4.62 -6.38
C TYR A 55 -0.96 5.67 -5.27
N VAL A 56 -2.12 5.94 -4.69
CA VAL A 56 -2.29 6.89 -3.59
C VAL A 56 -2.97 6.14 -2.44
N PRO A 57 -2.31 5.98 -1.28
CA PRO A 57 -2.93 5.43 -0.08
C PRO A 57 -4.28 6.07 0.25
N THR A 58 -5.23 5.27 0.72
CA THR A 58 -6.55 5.78 1.12
C THR A 58 -6.42 6.85 2.22
N GLY A 59 -7.11 7.97 2.04
CA GLY A 59 -7.10 9.09 2.97
C GLY A 59 -5.74 9.80 3.09
N LEU A 60 -4.88 9.74 2.07
CA LEU A 60 -3.65 10.52 2.04
C LEU A 60 -3.97 12.02 1.87
N PRO A 61 -3.62 12.91 2.82
CA PRO A 61 -3.85 14.34 2.68
C PRO A 61 -2.94 14.95 1.61
N ALA A 62 -3.25 16.19 1.19
CA ALA A 62 -2.37 16.96 0.31
C ALA A 62 -1.02 17.31 0.99
N GLY A 63 -0.01 17.68 0.19
CA GLY A 63 1.31 18.09 0.69
C GLY A 63 2.21 16.93 1.16
N ARG A 64 1.86 15.69 0.82
CA ARG A 64 2.64 14.49 1.17
C ARG A 64 3.71 14.18 0.12
N PRO A 65 4.78 13.45 0.48
CA PRO A 65 5.84 13.08 -0.47
C PRO A 65 5.33 12.26 -1.65
N LEU A 66 5.99 12.41 -2.79
CA LEU A 66 5.79 11.64 -4.01
C LEU A 66 7.06 10.86 -4.34
N VAL A 67 6.92 9.57 -4.61
CA VAL A 67 7.99 8.70 -5.12
C VAL A 67 7.77 8.40 -6.60
N VAL A 68 8.84 8.46 -7.40
CA VAL A 68 8.82 8.05 -8.81
C VAL A 68 9.51 6.70 -8.95
N ALA A 69 8.73 5.65 -9.20
CA ALA A 69 9.19 4.28 -9.29
C ALA A 69 9.40 3.86 -10.76
N LEU A 70 10.66 3.83 -11.20
CA LEU A 70 11.02 3.49 -12.58
C LEU A 70 11.27 1.99 -12.75
N HIS A 71 10.49 1.37 -13.62
CA HIS A 71 10.60 -0.06 -13.91
C HIS A 71 11.84 -0.41 -14.75
N GLY A 72 12.26 -1.68 -14.70
CA GLY A 72 13.35 -2.21 -15.53
C GLY A 72 12.98 -2.35 -17.01
N CYS A 73 13.98 -2.65 -17.84
CA CYS A 73 13.88 -2.71 -19.31
C CYS A 73 12.73 -3.58 -19.84
N THR A 74 12.52 -4.75 -19.24
CA THR A 74 11.56 -5.77 -19.68
C THR A 74 10.21 -5.67 -18.95
N GLN A 75 10.16 -4.87 -17.89
CA GLN A 75 9.00 -4.69 -17.03
C GLN A 75 8.06 -3.62 -17.61
N SER A 76 6.80 -3.69 -17.22
CA SER A 76 5.82 -2.60 -17.34
C SER A 76 5.60 -1.92 -15.99
N ALA A 77 4.89 -0.79 -15.99
CA ALA A 77 4.43 -0.18 -14.74
C ALA A 77 3.57 -1.12 -13.89
N GLN A 78 2.69 -1.93 -14.50
CA GLN A 78 1.89 -2.91 -13.79
C GLN A 78 2.77 -3.99 -13.14
N ASP A 79 3.74 -4.52 -13.90
CA ASP A 79 4.67 -5.54 -13.37
C ASP A 79 5.45 -4.99 -12.17
N TYR A 80 5.91 -3.73 -12.27
CA TYR A 80 6.68 -3.12 -11.20
C TYR A 80 5.81 -2.79 -9.99
N TYR A 81 4.59 -2.30 -10.18
CA TYR A 81 3.61 -2.11 -9.12
C TYR A 81 3.35 -3.40 -8.33
N SER A 82 3.08 -4.50 -9.04
CA SER A 82 2.68 -5.78 -8.43
C SER A 82 3.81 -6.49 -7.68
N HIS A 83 5.08 -6.29 -8.06
CA HIS A 83 6.20 -7.11 -7.55
C HIS A 83 7.28 -6.34 -6.77
N SER A 84 7.21 -5.01 -6.72
CA SER A 84 8.24 -4.19 -6.04
C SER A 84 8.02 -4.01 -4.53
N GLY A 85 6.79 -4.21 -4.05
CA GLY A 85 6.40 -3.84 -2.68
C GLY A 85 6.21 -2.33 -2.47
N TRP A 86 6.34 -1.50 -3.52
CA TRP A 86 6.10 -0.05 -3.40
C TRP A 86 4.74 0.32 -2.79
N PRO A 87 3.61 -0.34 -3.11
CA PRO A 87 2.32 -0.02 -2.48
C PRO A 87 2.35 -0.17 -0.95
N LYS A 88 2.98 -1.24 -0.44
CA LYS A 88 3.17 -1.47 1.00
C LYS A 88 3.93 -0.31 1.64
N TYR A 89 5.03 0.14 1.04
CA TYR A 89 5.81 1.25 1.60
C TYR A 89 5.12 2.60 1.45
N ALA A 90 4.32 2.79 0.42
CA ALA A 90 3.49 3.97 0.23
C ALA A 90 2.48 4.12 1.37
N ASP A 91 1.81 3.02 1.74
CA ASP A 91 0.90 2.98 2.90
C ASP A 91 1.65 3.27 4.21
N LEU A 92 2.77 2.58 4.45
CA LEU A 92 3.55 2.70 5.68
C LEU A 92 4.12 4.10 5.89
N TYR A 93 4.69 4.70 4.85
CA TYR A 93 5.33 6.02 4.94
C TYR A 93 4.41 7.17 4.56
N ARG A 94 3.15 6.87 4.23
CA ARG A 94 2.12 7.85 3.86
C ARG A 94 2.64 8.76 2.74
N ALA A 95 2.99 8.14 1.62
CA ALA A 95 3.52 8.77 0.42
C ALA A 95 2.75 8.28 -0.82
N ALA A 96 2.61 9.13 -1.83
CA ALA A 96 2.10 8.73 -3.13
C ALA A 96 3.23 8.11 -3.97
N VAL A 97 2.88 7.22 -4.90
CA VAL A 97 3.85 6.63 -5.84
C VAL A 97 3.32 6.78 -7.26
N VAL A 98 4.17 7.24 -8.18
CA VAL A 98 3.89 7.20 -9.62
C VAL A 98 4.79 6.18 -10.30
N PHE A 99 4.20 5.47 -11.26
CA PHE A 99 4.82 4.43 -12.09
C PHE A 99 4.75 4.88 -13.56
N PRO A 100 5.75 5.60 -14.07
CA PRO A 100 5.85 5.92 -15.49
C PRO A 100 5.99 4.65 -16.32
N ASN A 101 5.38 4.63 -17.50
CA ASN A 101 5.39 3.49 -18.40
C ASN A 101 5.69 3.92 -19.83
N ARG A 102 6.74 3.35 -20.41
CA ARG A 102 7.07 3.60 -21.82
C ARG A 102 6.24 2.69 -22.74
N PRO A 103 5.82 3.14 -23.93
CA PRO A 103 5.32 2.24 -24.97
C PRO A 103 6.38 1.22 -25.35
N ARG A 104 6.01 -0.07 -25.53
CA ARG A 104 6.89 -1.16 -25.96
C ARG A 104 7.30 -1.07 -27.45
N ARG A 105 7.51 0.14 -27.98
CA ARG A 105 7.93 0.35 -29.38
C ARG A 105 9.43 0.15 -29.59
N THR A 106 10.22 0.13 -28.51
CA THR A 106 11.68 -0.04 -28.56
C THR A 106 12.14 -0.88 -27.38
N THR A 107 12.96 -1.92 -27.58
CA THR A 107 13.68 -2.65 -26.51
C THR A 107 14.71 -1.79 -25.76
N ARG A 108 14.93 -0.55 -26.23
CA ARG A 108 15.85 0.39 -25.63
C ARG A 108 15.27 0.99 -24.34
N CYS A 109 15.87 0.61 -23.22
CA CYS A 109 15.67 1.27 -21.93
C CYS A 109 16.26 2.68 -21.97
N ARG A 110 15.83 3.54 -21.03
CA ARG A 110 16.44 4.87 -20.90
C ARG A 110 17.88 4.70 -20.42
N HIS A 111 18.85 4.72 -21.34
CA HIS A 111 20.26 4.88 -20.99
C HIS A 111 20.47 6.30 -20.48
N HIS A 112 20.93 6.44 -19.22
CA HIS A 112 21.27 7.73 -18.61
C HIS A 112 22.29 8.53 -19.45
N ARG A 113 23.11 7.87 -20.28
CA ARG A 113 24.08 8.54 -21.18
C ARG A 113 23.45 9.21 -22.41
N SER A 114 22.38 8.66 -22.97
CA SER A 114 21.87 9.09 -24.28
C SER A 114 21.14 10.45 -24.24
N ALA A 115 20.64 10.87 -23.07
CA ALA A 115 20.08 12.22 -22.90
C ALA A 115 21.17 13.30 -22.88
N ARG A 116 22.34 13.00 -22.29
CA ARG A 116 23.46 13.94 -22.19
C ARG A 116 24.16 14.17 -23.53
N GLU A 117 24.21 13.16 -24.39
CA GLU A 117 24.81 13.27 -25.72
C GLU A 117 23.96 14.14 -26.67
N ARG A 118 22.62 14.03 -26.61
CA ARG A 118 21.71 14.84 -27.43
C ARG A 118 21.76 16.35 -27.13
N HIS A 119 22.22 16.74 -25.95
CA HIS A 119 22.42 18.14 -25.57
C HIS A 119 23.84 18.65 -25.84
N ARG A 120 24.78 17.78 -26.24
CA ARG A 120 26.14 18.17 -26.62
C ARG A 120 26.31 18.41 -28.11
N THR A 121 25.43 17.86 -28.92
CA THR A 121 25.45 17.97 -30.38
C THR A 121 24.39 18.94 -30.92
N ALA A 122 23.86 19.81 -30.06
CA ALA A 122 22.88 20.84 -30.40
C ALA A 122 23.45 22.23 -30.11
#